data_AF-A0AAN3MTA6-F1
#
_entry.id   AF-A0AAN3MTA6-F1
#
_cell.length_a   1.000
_cell.length_b   1.000
_cell.length_c   1.000
_cell.angle_alpha   90.00
_cell.angle_beta   90.00
_cell.angle_gamma   90.00
#
_symmetry.space_group_name_H-M   'P 1'
#
loop_
_entity.id
_entity.type
_entity.pdbx_description
1 polymer ?
#
loop_
_entity_poly.entity_id
_entity_poly.type
_entity_poly.pdbx_seq_one_letter_code
_entity_poly.pdbx_strand_id
1 'polypeptide(L)'
;MLPRFADIFQQGNRWLNWLEKQPEGSVRPVVIESVTKIMACGTTLMGYTQWCCSSPDCSHIKKVCFRCKSRSCPHCGVKAGAQWIQYLLSLVPDCPWQHIVFTLPCQYWSLVFHNRRLLAEMSRIAADVIQEICRQADVVPGIFTVIHTWGRDQEWHPHIHLSTTTGGVTSDHTWKNLHFYARKVMSMWRYRITRLLSRKYPDLVIPDALAAEGSSKRDWNRFLDSHYRRGWNVNVSRVMDNATHVAVYFGSYLKKPPVPMSRLEHYAGQDEIGLRYNSHRTKREEYLVMSGDEF
;
A
#
# COMPACT_ATOMS: atom_id res chain seq x y z
N MET A 1 25.19 1.94 -19.50
CA MET A 1 24.38 0.99 -18.70
C MET A 1 23.27 1.81 -18.07
N LEU A 2 21.99 1.41 -18.18
CA LEU A 2 20.91 2.15 -17.51
C LEU A 2 21.11 2.05 -15.99
N PRO A 3 20.94 3.14 -15.23
CA PRO A 3 21.09 3.11 -13.78
C PRO A 3 20.09 2.12 -13.17
N ARG A 4 20.58 1.30 -12.23
CA ARG A 4 19.74 0.41 -11.41
C ARG A 4 19.03 1.27 -10.36
N PHE A 5 17.84 0.85 -9.95
CA PHE A 5 17.17 1.45 -8.78
C PHE A 5 18.04 1.43 -7.51
N ALA A 6 18.92 0.43 -7.40
CA ALA A 6 19.89 0.34 -6.32
C ALA A 6 20.88 1.52 -6.28
N ASP A 7 21.18 2.12 -7.43
CA ASP A 7 22.22 3.16 -7.54
C ASP A 7 21.82 4.40 -6.74
N ILE A 8 20.51 4.70 -6.64
CA ILE A 8 19.94 5.75 -5.78
C ILE A 8 20.46 5.65 -4.33
N PHE A 9 20.56 4.43 -3.81
CA PHE A 9 20.99 4.18 -2.44
C PHE A 9 22.52 4.06 -2.30
N GLN A 10 23.20 3.63 -3.37
CA GLN A 10 24.62 3.28 -3.35
C GLN A 10 25.53 4.46 -3.70
N GLN A 11 25.08 5.38 -4.56
CA GLN A 11 25.90 6.50 -4.98
C GLN A 11 26.27 7.37 -3.77
N GLY A 12 27.56 7.66 -3.60
CA GLY A 12 28.06 8.49 -2.51
C GLY A 12 27.79 7.93 -1.10
N ASN A 13 27.56 6.62 -0.96
CA ASN A 13 27.13 5.98 0.29
C ASN A 13 25.84 6.57 0.87
N ARG A 14 24.94 7.09 0.02
CA ARG A 14 23.73 7.83 0.43
C ARG A 14 22.93 7.12 1.52
N TRP A 15 22.60 5.84 1.32
CA TRP A 15 21.84 5.09 2.31
C TRP A 15 22.55 5.00 3.68
N LEU A 16 23.87 4.78 3.67
CA LEU A 16 24.63 4.67 4.91
C LEU A 16 24.70 6.03 5.63
N ASN A 17 25.03 7.09 4.89
CA ASN A 17 25.09 8.46 5.41
C ASN A 17 23.73 8.90 5.97
N TRP A 18 22.63 8.58 5.28
CA TRP A 18 21.29 8.88 5.77
C TRP A 18 20.94 8.09 7.04
N LEU A 19 21.28 6.80 7.07
CA LEU A 19 21.01 5.92 8.20
C LEU A 19 21.75 6.35 9.47
N GLU A 20 23.01 6.78 9.34
CA GLU A 20 23.84 7.28 10.45
C GLU A 20 23.32 8.60 11.05
N LYS A 21 22.59 9.42 10.27
CA LYS A 21 21.95 10.65 10.77
C LYS A 21 20.68 10.39 11.58
N GLN A 22 20.12 9.17 11.54
CA GLN A 22 18.85 8.88 12.21
C GLN A 22 19.04 8.58 13.70
N PRO A 23 18.11 9.00 14.57
CA PRO A 23 18.15 8.61 15.98
C PRO A 23 18.17 7.09 16.15
N GLU A 24 18.88 6.60 17.16
CA GLU A 24 18.97 5.18 17.44
C GLU A 24 17.57 4.56 17.63
N GLY A 25 17.30 3.44 16.96
CA GLY A 25 16.00 2.75 17.02
C GLY A 25 14.85 3.40 16.23
N SER A 26 15.05 4.57 15.62
CA SER A 26 14.00 5.25 14.83
C SER A 26 13.70 4.55 13.49
N VAL A 27 14.72 3.95 12.87
CA VAL A 27 14.58 3.21 11.61
C VAL A 27 14.20 1.77 11.89
N ARG A 28 13.09 1.32 11.32
CA ARG A 28 12.61 -0.05 11.51
C ARG A 28 13.51 -1.08 10.83
N PRO A 29 13.74 -2.25 11.44
CA PRO A 29 14.55 -3.32 10.84
C PRO A 29 14.12 -3.72 9.43
N VAL A 30 12.80 -3.76 9.16
CA VAL A 30 12.25 -4.09 7.84
C VAL A 30 12.65 -3.09 6.75
N VAL A 31 12.90 -1.82 7.11
CA VAL A 31 13.37 -0.80 6.16
C VAL A 31 14.82 -1.09 5.79
N ILE A 32 15.68 -1.30 6.78
CA ILE A 32 17.09 -1.65 6.60
C ILE A 32 17.23 -2.93 5.76
N GLU A 33 16.48 -3.97 6.10
CA GLU A 33 16.44 -5.23 5.35
C GLU A 33 16.00 -5.01 3.89
N SER A 34 14.96 -4.19 3.67
CA SER A 34 14.43 -3.91 2.34
C SER A 34 15.44 -3.19 1.46
N VAL A 35 16.09 -2.14 1.96
CA VAL A 35 17.09 -1.37 1.21
C VAL A 35 18.33 -2.22 0.93
N THR A 36 18.80 -2.98 1.91
CA THR A 36 19.93 -3.92 1.73
C THR A 36 19.63 -4.94 0.62
N LYS A 37 18.44 -5.54 0.63
CA LYS A 37 17.99 -6.46 -0.43
C LYS A 37 17.92 -5.79 -1.81
N ILE A 38 17.51 -4.52 -1.87
CA ILE A 38 17.46 -3.76 -3.13
C ILE A 38 18.87 -3.55 -3.67
N MET A 39 19.81 -3.10 -2.83
CA MET A 39 21.21 -2.87 -3.22
C MET A 39 21.90 -4.14 -3.73
N ALA A 40 21.68 -5.27 -3.06
CA ALA A 40 22.25 -6.56 -3.47
C ALA A 40 21.57 -7.15 -4.73
N CYS A 41 20.34 -6.74 -5.06
CA CYS A 41 19.53 -7.39 -6.10
C CYS A 41 20.24 -7.43 -7.45
N GLY A 42 20.32 -8.62 -8.06
CA GLY A 42 20.92 -8.78 -9.39
C GLY A 42 22.43 -8.60 -9.44
N THR A 43 23.11 -8.62 -8.29
CA THR A 43 24.57 -8.70 -8.19
C THR A 43 24.99 -10.15 -7.94
N THR A 44 26.29 -10.43 -8.06
CA THR A 44 26.86 -11.76 -7.77
C THR A 44 26.72 -12.16 -6.30
N LEU A 45 26.53 -11.20 -5.37
CA LEU A 45 26.26 -11.45 -3.96
C LEU A 45 24.98 -12.26 -3.72
N MET A 46 24.03 -12.20 -4.66
CA MET A 46 22.78 -12.98 -4.60
C MET A 46 22.95 -14.41 -5.13
N GLY A 47 24.14 -14.79 -5.59
CA GLY A 47 24.36 -15.98 -6.41
C GLY A 47 23.97 -15.75 -7.87
N TYR A 48 24.37 -16.69 -8.74
CA TYR A 48 24.12 -16.61 -10.18
C TYR A 48 24.13 -17.99 -10.83
N THR A 49 23.44 -18.11 -11.97
CA THR A 49 23.66 -19.20 -12.93
C THR A 49 24.69 -18.74 -13.95
N GLN A 50 25.67 -19.59 -14.24
CA GLN A 50 26.69 -19.33 -15.26
C GLN A 50 26.40 -20.17 -16.50
N TRP A 51 26.39 -19.51 -17.66
CA TRP A 51 26.28 -20.16 -18.96
C TRP A 51 27.60 -19.99 -19.70
N CYS A 52 28.15 -21.10 -20.18
CA CYS A 52 29.38 -21.12 -20.98
C CYS A 52 29.03 -21.60 -22.40
N CYS A 53 29.76 -21.12 -23.41
CA CYS A 53 29.67 -21.71 -24.73
C CYS A 53 30.16 -23.17 -24.69
N SER A 54 29.53 -24.05 -25.46
CA SER A 54 29.97 -25.45 -25.58
C SER A 54 31.22 -25.62 -26.45
N SER A 55 31.60 -24.61 -27.23
CA SER A 55 32.81 -24.63 -28.06
C SER A 55 34.07 -24.47 -27.19
N PRO A 56 35.06 -25.37 -27.30
CA PRO A 56 36.31 -25.31 -26.51
C PRO A 56 37.08 -23.99 -26.67
N ASP A 57 37.00 -23.37 -27.85
CA ASP A 57 37.76 -22.15 -28.18
C ASP A 57 37.02 -20.86 -27.79
N CYS A 58 35.81 -20.95 -27.23
CA CYS A 58 35.00 -19.78 -26.89
C CYS A 58 35.01 -19.51 -25.38
N SER A 59 35.73 -18.47 -24.97
CA SER A 59 35.81 -18.00 -23.58
C SER A 59 34.59 -17.20 -23.08
N HIS A 60 33.54 -17.08 -23.90
CA HIS A 60 32.36 -16.30 -23.54
C HIS A 60 31.59 -16.94 -22.38
N ILE A 61 31.43 -16.16 -21.30
CA ILE A 61 30.68 -16.54 -20.10
C ILE A 61 29.57 -15.53 -19.86
N LYS A 62 28.34 -16.02 -19.70
CA LYS A 62 27.19 -15.20 -19.30
C LYS A 62 26.74 -15.58 -17.90
N LYS A 63 26.86 -14.63 -16.96
CA LYS A 63 26.33 -14.77 -15.60
C LYS A 63 24.95 -14.14 -15.50
N VAL A 64 23.97 -14.92 -15.04
CA VAL A 64 22.61 -14.46 -14.75
C VAL A 64 22.42 -14.44 -13.25
N CYS A 65 22.53 -13.26 -12.64
CA CYS A 65 22.42 -13.08 -11.19
C CYS A 65 20.99 -13.24 -10.68
N PHE A 66 20.84 -13.85 -9.51
CA PHE A 66 19.55 -14.02 -8.86
C PHE A 66 19.01 -12.68 -8.32
N ARG A 67 17.68 -12.63 -8.15
CA ARG A 67 16.96 -11.43 -7.72
C ARG A 67 16.54 -11.55 -6.25
N CYS A 68 16.44 -10.43 -5.54
CA CYS A 68 16.20 -10.43 -4.10
C CYS A 68 14.77 -10.82 -3.67
N LYS A 69 13.82 -10.85 -4.62
CA LYS A 69 12.38 -11.16 -4.38
C LYS A 69 11.71 -10.23 -3.34
N SER A 70 12.33 -9.11 -3.00
CA SER A 70 11.75 -8.11 -2.10
C SER A 70 10.56 -7.42 -2.75
N ARG A 71 9.47 -7.23 -1.99
CA ARG A 71 8.30 -6.43 -2.41
C ARG A 71 8.64 -4.96 -2.67
N SER A 72 9.72 -4.48 -2.07
CA SER A 72 10.20 -3.09 -2.22
C SER A 72 11.14 -2.94 -3.41
N CYS A 73 11.52 -4.03 -4.10
CA CYS A 73 12.38 -3.96 -5.26
C CYS A 73 11.53 -3.81 -6.54
N PRO A 74 11.66 -2.70 -7.30
CA PRO A 74 10.85 -2.49 -8.50
C PRO A 74 11.10 -3.56 -9.56
N HIS A 75 12.33 -4.06 -9.67
CA HIS A 75 12.68 -5.09 -10.62
C HIS A 75 12.00 -6.43 -10.30
N CYS A 76 11.96 -6.83 -9.03
CA CYS A 76 11.28 -8.05 -8.59
C CYS A 76 9.75 -7.91 -8.64
N GLY A 77 9.25 -6.71 -8.34
CA GLY A 77 7.84 -6.43 -8.18
C GLY A 77 7.01 -6.61 -9.44
N VAL A 78 7.59 -6.36 -10.62
CA VAL A 78 6.89 -6.52 -11.91
C VAL A 78 6.47 -7.97 -12.14
N LYS A 79 7.42 -8.91 -12.06
CA LYS A 79 7.14 -10.34 -12.26
C LYS A 79 6.23 -10.88 -11.17
N ALA A 80 6.51 -10.54 -9.91
CA ALA A 80 5.69 -10.97 -8.78
C ALA A 80 4.25 -10.44 -8.88
N GLY A 81 4.07 -9.20 -9.36
CA GLY A 81 2.77 -8.61 -9.64
C GLY A 81 2.00 -9.38 -10.71
N ALA A 82 2.63 -9.65 -11.86
CA ALA A 82 1.99 -10.41 -12.94
C ALA A 82 1.57 -11.82 -12.50
N GLN A 83 2.44 -12.55 -11.79
CA GLN A 83 2.13 -13.89 -11.27
C GLN A 83 0.98 -13.85 -10.25
N TRP A 84 0.98 -12.85 -9.37
CA TRP A 84 -0.09 -12.68 -8.39
C TRP A 84 -1.43 -12.32 -9.04
N ILE A 85 -1.43 -11.50 -10.08
CA ILE A 85 -2.64 -11.18 -10.86
C ILE A 85 -3.23 -12.44 -11.47
N GLN A 86 -2.41 -13.27 -12.14
CA GLN A 86 -2.86 -14.53 -12.73
C GLN A 86 -3.45 -15.46 -11.67
N TYR A 87 -2.75 -15.62 -10.54
CA TYR A 87 -3.25 -16.42 -9.42
C TYR A 87 -4.58 -15.91 -8.88
N LEU A 88 -4.70 -14.61 -8.64
CA LEU A 88 -5.95 -14.03 -8.13
C LEU A 88 -7.10 -14.24 -9.12
N LEU A 89 -6.87 -14.00 -10.42
CA LEU A 89 -7.89 -14.19 -11.45
C LEU A 89 -8.34 -15.65 -11.58
N SER A 90 -7.49 -16.62 -11.22
CA SER A 90 -7.88 -18.03 -11.17
C SER A 90 -8.76 -18.41 -9.97
N LEU A 91 -8.82 -17.56 -8.94
CA LEU A 91 -9.57 -17.82 -7.70
C LEU A 91 -10.93 -17.11 -7.65
N VAL A 92 -11.03 -15.96 -8.32
CA VAL A 92 -12.20 -15.08 -8.18
C VAL A 92 -13.28 -15.43 -9.19
N PRO A 93 -14.57 -15.33 -8.81
CA PRO A 93 -15.67 -15.54 -9.74
C PRO A 93 -15.69 -14.48 -10.84
N ASP A 94 -16.09 -14.92 -12.04
CA ASP A 94 -16.41 -14.04 -13.16
C ASP A 94 -17.81 -13.44 -12.96
N CYS A 95 -17.84 -12.31 -12.27
CA CYS A 95 -19.05 -11.57 -11.94
C CYS A 95 -18.70 -10.10 -11.72
N PRO A 96 -19.67 -9.19 -11.57
CA PRO A 96 -19.35 -7.79 -11.41
C PRO A 96 -18.73 -7.47 -10.04
N TRP A 97 -17.71 -6.60 -10.07
CA TRP A 97 -16.94 -6.16 -8.91
C TRP A 97 -17.08 -4.67 -8.68
N GLN A 98 -16.90 -4.23 -7.45
CA GLN A 98 -16.85 -2.83 -7.08
C GLN A 98 -15.69 -2.58 -6.12
N HIS A 99 -14.96 -1.50 -6.40
CA HIS A 99 -13.86 -1.05 -5.56
C HIS A 99 -14.32 0.05 -4.60
N ILE A 100 -13.91 -0.04 -3.35
CA ILE A 100 -14.25 0.86 -2.26
C ILE A 100 -12.97 1.29 -1.54
N VAL A 101 -12.74 2.60 -1.43
CA VAL A 101 -11.60 3.15 -0.70
C VAL A 101 -12.10 3.77 0.60
N PHE A 102 -11.66 3.19 1.72
CA PHE A 102 -11.93 3.69 3.06
C PHE A 102 -10.80 4.61 3.51
N THR A 103 -11.14 5.85 3.81
CA THR A 103 -10.22 6.85 4.36
C THR A 103 -10.69 7.31 5.75
N LEU A 104 -9.81 7.97 6.48
CA LEU A 104 -10.12 8.61 7.75
C LEU A 104 -9.56 10.03 7.80
N PRO A 105 -10.12 10.93 8.62
CA PRO A 105 -9.63 12.29 8.80
C PRO A 105 -8.12 12.35 9.08
N CYS A 106 -7.44 13.34 8.50
CA CYS A 106 -5.98 13.48 8.60
C CYS A 106 -5.47 13.66 10.04
N GLN A 107 -6.32 14.15 10.94
CA GLN A 107 -6.00 14.27 12.37
C GLN A 107 -5.73 12.92 13.04
N TYR A 108 -6.16 11.82 12.44
CA TYR A 108 -5.85 10.47 12.94
C TYR A 108 -4.59 9.87 12.32
N TRP A 109 -4.00 10.48 11.28
CA TRP A 109 -2.92 9.83 10.53
C TRP A 109 -1.65 9.66 11.37
N SER A 110 -1.28 10.67 12.16
CA SER A 110 -0.14 10.57 13.10
C SER A 110 -0.38 9.48 14.15
N LEU A 111 -1.61 9.35 14.66
CA LEU A 111 -1.97 8.26 15.57
C LEU A 111 -1.75 6.89 14.92
N VAL A 112 -2.21 6.69 13.68
CA VAL A 112 -2.03 5.43 12.94
C VAL A 112 -0.56 5.16 12.61
N PHE A 113 0.24 6.21 12.36
CA PHE A 113 1.67 6.09 12.14
C PHE A 113 2.38 5.48 13.35
N HIS A 114 2.08 5.98 14.56
CA HIS A 114 2.66 5.49 15.81
C HIS A 114 2.05 4.15 16.25
N ASN A 115 0.83 3.84 15.81
CA ASN A 115 0.10 2.62 16.16
C ASN A 115 -0.17 1.75 14.91
N ARG A 116 0.87 1.35 14.16
CA ARG A 116 0.71 0.63 12.88
C ARG A 116 -0.13 -0.66 12.94
N ARG A 117 -0.28 -1.28 14.13
CA ARG A 117 -1.22 -2.39 14.35
C ARG A 117 -2.68 -2.05 13.99
N LEU A 118 -3.04 -0.76 14.07
CA LEU A 118 -4.36 -0.28 13.66
C LEU A 118 -4.63 -0.49 12.17
N LEU A 119 -3.60 -0.57 11.31
CA LEU A 119 -3.80 -0.81 9.88
C LEU A 119 -4.50 -2.17 9.61
N ALA A 120 -4.12 -3.21 10.36
CA ALA A 120 -4.75 -4.52 10.26
C ALA A 120 -6.21 -4.48 10.76
N GLU A 121 -6.45 -3.80 11.88
CA GLU A 121 -7.79 -3.61 12.44
C GLU A 121 -8.70 -2.79 11.52
N MET A 122 -8.16 -1.73 10.90
CA MET A 122 -8.84 -0.94 9.87
C MET A 122 -9.23 -1.80 8.68
N SER A 123 -8.31 -2.66 8.20
CA SER A 123 -8.58 -3.59 7.09
C SER A 123 -9.71 -4.55 7.42
N ARG A 124 -9.68 -5.12 8.64
CA ARG A 124 -10.73 -6.02 9.14
C ARG A 124 -12.07 -5.31 9.26
N ILE A 125 -12.11 -4.12 9.85
CA ILE A 125 -13.33 -3.31 9.97
C ILE A 125 -13.92 -2.98 8.59
N ALA A 126 -13.10 -2.64 7.61
CA ALA A 126 -13.56 -2.40 6.24
C ALA A 126 -14.28 -3.62 5.66
N ALA A 127 -13.70 -4.82 5.81
CA ALA A 127 -14.33 -6.07 5.40
C ALA A 127 -15.63 -6.33 6.18
N ASP A 128 -15.61 -6.15 7.50
CA ASP A 128 -16.79 -6.41 8.34
C ASP A 128 -17.96 -5.45 8.03
N VAL A 129 -17.69 -4.21 7.60
CA VAL A 129 -18.74 -3.28 7.15
C VAL A 129 -19.47 -3.84 5.94
N ILE A 130 -18.73 -4.37 4.97
CA ILE A 130 -19.31 -4.96 3.76
C ILE A 130 -20.03 -6.27 4.08
N GLN A 131 -19.41 -7.15 4.86
CA GLN A 131 -20.03 -8.40 5.31
C GLN A 131 -21.33 -8.15 6.06
N GLU A 132 -21.39 -7.15 6.93
CA GLU A 132 -22.61 -6.79 7.67
C GLU A 132 -23.74 -6.36 6.71
N ILE A 133 -23.43 -5.56 5.68
CA ILE A 133 -24.43 -5.15 4.68
C ILE A 133 -24.91 -6.37 3.88
N CYS A 134 -24.01 -7.27 3.47
CA CYS A 134 -24.38 -8.46 2.72
C CYS A 134 -25.18 -9.47 3.56
N ARG A 135 -24.83 -9.63 4.84
CA ARG A 135 -25.55 -10.48 5.79
C ARG A 135 -27.00 -10.00 6.00
N GLN A 136 -27.24 -8.69 6.03
CA GLN A 136 -28.60 -8.12 6.08
C GLN A 136 -29.42 -8.43 4.82
N ALA A 137 -28.77 -8.77 3.72
CA ALA A 137 -29.39 -9.11 2.45
C ALA A 137 -29.42 -10.62 2.16
N ASP A 138 -28.97 -11.46 3.09
CA ASP A 138 -28.74 -12.91 2.90
C ASP A 138 -27.83 -13.22 1.71
N VAL A 139 -26.67 -12.56 1.66
CA VAL A 139 -25.67 -12.70 0.59
C VAL A 139 -24.29 -12.94 1.17
N VAL A 140 -23.56 -13.92 0.61
CA VAL A 140 -22.13 -14.13 0.88
C VAL A 140 -21.31 -13.49 -0.25
N PRO A 141 -20.60 -12.37 0.00
CA PRO A 141 -19.79 -11.69 -1.01
C PRO A 141 -18.38 -12.29 -1.12
N GLY A 142 -17.74 -12.10 -2.27
CA GLY A 142 -16.28 -12.17 -2.37
C GLY A 142 -15.66 -10.84 -1.94
N ILE A 143 -14.63 -10.86 -1.09
CA ILE A 143 -13.96 -9.64 -0.58
C ILE A 143 -12.44 -9.79 -0.62
N PHE A 144 -11.76 -8.73 -1.08
CA PHE A 144 -10.32 -8.56 -0.94
C PHE A 144 -10.00 -7.20 -0.32
N THR A 145 -9.05 -7.17 0.60
CA THR A 145 -8.57 -5.93 1.23
C THR A 145 -7.08 -5.74 1.05
N VAL A 146 -6.67 -4.51 0.76
CA VAL A 146 -5.27 -4.09 0.64
C VAL A 146 -5.06 -2.84 1.48
N ILE A 147 -4.11 -2.92 2.41
CA ILE A 147 -3.65 -1.79 3.20
C ILE A 147 -2.71 -0.95 2.34
N HIS A 148 -2.94 0.36 2.33
CA HIS A 148 -2.05 1.31 1.67
C HIS A 148 -1.75 2.48 2.61
N THR A 149 -0.50 2.93 2.62
CA THR A 149 0.01 3.91 3.60
C THR A 149 0.55 5.19 3.00
N TRP A 150 0.54 5.32 1.67
CA TRP A 150 1.09 6.49 0.98
C TRP A 150 0.13 7.03 -0.07
N GLY A 151 0.12 8.36 -0.21
CA GLY A 151 -0.49 9.05 -1.33
C GLY A 151 0.36 8.95 -2.60
N ARG A 152 -0.14 9.51 -3.71
CA ARG A 152 0.64 9.55 -4.97
C ARG A 152 1.86 10.45 -4.86
N ASP A 153 1.74 11.51 -4.06
CA ASP A 153 2.76 12.44 -3.60
C ASP A 153 3.77 11.81 -2.60
N GLN A 154 3.63 10.52 -2.28
CA GLN A 154 4.46 9.79 -1.29
C GLN A 154 4.27 10.24 0.16
N GLU A 155 3.31 11.11 0.43
CA GLU A 155 2.95 11.52 1.78
C GLU A 155 2.25 10.40 2.55
N TRP A 156 2.42 10.39 3.88
CA TRP A 156 1.75 9.42 4.74
C TRP A 156 0.23 9.58 4.68
N HIS A 157 -0.44 8.58 4.11
CA HIS A 157 -1.87 8.57 3.89
C HIS A 157 -2.40 7.14 4.12
N PRO A 158 -2.72 6.74 5.36
CA PRO A 158 -3.24 5.42 5.65
C PRO A 158 -4.68 5.28 5.15
N HIS A 159 -4.92 4.36 4.23
CA HIS A 159 -6.22 4.05 3.68
C HIS A 159 -6.34 2.55 3.36
N ILE A 160 -7.58 2.06 3.34
CA ILE A 160 -7.88 0.68 2.99
C ILE A 160 -8.54 0.66 1.63
N HIS A 161 -7.92 -0.03 0.69
CA HIS A 161 -8.59 -0.43 -0.52
C HIS A 161 -9.32 -1.75 -0.27
N LEU A 162 -10.58 -1.81 -0.65
CA LEU A 162 -11.40 -3.01 -0.60
C LEU A 162 -12.03 -3.23 -1.96
N SER A 163 -12.00 -4.45 -2.45
CA SER A 163 -12.82 -4.85 -3.60
C SER A 163 -13.79 -5.93 -3.17
N THR A 164 -15.03 -5.81 -3.60
CA THR A 164 -16.10 -6.74 -3.31
C THR A 164 -16.88 -7.06 -4.56
N THR A 165 -17.44 -8.25 -4.64
CA THR A 165 -18.48 -8.57 -5.63
C THR A 165 -19.71 -7.69 -5.38
N THR A 166 -20.45 -7.31 -6.44
CA THR A 166 -21.69 -6.51 -6.34
C THR A 166 -22.92 -7.38 -6.12
N GLY A 167 -22.78 -8.31 -5.20
CA GLY A 167 -23.69 -9.42 -5.03
C GLY A 167 -22.93 -10.62 -4.47
N GLY A 168 -23.57 -11.77 -4.48
CA GLY A 168 -22.97 -12.98 -3.97
C GLY A 168 -23.96 -14.13 -3.93
N VAL A 169 -23.55 -15.20 -3.27
CA VAL A 169 -24.31 -16.44 -3.20
C VAL A 169 -25.26 -16.38 -2.00
N THR A 170 -26.53 -16.73 -2.19
CA THR A 170 -27.53 -16.87 -1.14
C THR A 170 -27.43 -18.23 -0.44
N SER A 171 -28.20 -18.42 0.62
CA SER A 171 -28.38 -19.72 1.28
C SER A 171 -28.84 -20.84 0.31
N ASP A 172 -29.67 -20.50 -0.68
CA ASP A 172 -30.15 -21.42 -1.73
C ASP A 172 -29.15 -21.62 -2.90
N HIS A 173 -27.89 -21.21 -2.72
CA HIS A 173 -26.84 -21.29 -3.76
C HIS A 173 -27.16 -20.52 -5.06
N THR A 174 -28.01 -19.49 -4.99
CA THR A 174 -28.33 -18.62 -6.13
C THR A 174 -27.57 -17.30 -6.07
N TRP A 175 -27.38 -16.64 -7.21
CA TRP A 175 -26.76 -15.32 -7.25
C TRP A 175 -27.78 -14.21 -6.96
N LYS A 176 -27.45 -13.32 -6.02
CA LYS A 176 -28.23 -12.12 -5.72
C LYS A 176 -27.37 -10.87 -5.84
N ASN A 177 -27.81 -9.92 -6.67
CA ASN A 177 -27.16 -8.64 -6.83
C ASN A 177 -27.35 -7.75 -5.58
N LEU A 178 -26.32 -6.95 -5.29
CA LEU A 178 -26.32 -6.02 -4.17
C LEU A 178 -25.64 -4.71 -4.57
N HIS A 179 -26.19 -3.60 -4.08
CA HIS A 179 -25.64 -2.27 -4.33
C HIS A 179 -25.13 -1.64 -3.03
N PHE A 180 -23.90 -1.11 -3.06
CA PHE A 180 -23.29 -0.45 -1.91
C PHE A 180 -23.45 1.06 -2.00
N TYR A 181 -24.19 1.64 -1.06
CA TYR A 181 -24.37 3.09 -0.97
C TYR A 181 -23.27 3.73 -0.14
N ALA A 182 -22.51 4.67 -0.72
CA ALA A 182 -21.39 5.35 -0.07
C ALA A 182 -21.77 5.93 1.31
N ARG A 183 -22.97 6.54 1.45
CA ARG A 183 -23.45 7.10 2.72
C ARG A 183 -23.61 6.03 3.81
N LYS A 184 -24.18 4.87 3.47
CA LYS A 184 -24.36 3.75 4.42
C LYS A 184 -23.00 3.18 4.83
N VAL A 185 -22.16 2.85 3.85
CA VAL A 185 -20.80 2.30 4.09
C VAL A 185 -19.96 3.26 4.94
N MET A 186 -19.94 4.55 4.60
CA MET A 186 -19.21 5.57 5.36
C MET A 186 -19.72 5.69 6.79
N SER A 187 -21.04 5.68 7.02
CA SER A 187 -21.59 5.80 8.36
C SER A 187 -21.17 4.65 9.29
N MET A 188 -21.17 3.42 8.76
CA MET A 188 -20.74 2.23 9.49
C MET A 188 -19.23 2.22 9.73
N TRP A 189 -18.45 2.59 8.71
CA TRP A 189 -16.99 2.74 8.81
C TRP A 189 -16.61 3.74 9.91
N ARG A 190 -17.16 4.95 9.85
CA ARG A 190 -16.94 6.01 10.82
C ARG A 190 -17.27 5.55 12.23
N TYR A 191 -18.45 4.95 12.43
CA TYR A 191 -18.84 4.41 13.73
C TYR A 191 -17.87 3.36 14.27
N ARG A 192 -17.48 2.39 13.45
CA ARG A 192 -16.60 1.30 13.89
C ARG A 192 -15.18 1.78 14.18
N ILE A 193 -14.64 2.72 13.39
CA ILE A 193 -13.32 3.31 13.64
C ILE A 193 -13.32 4.15 14.92
N THR A 194 -14.30 5.05 15.09
CA THR A 194 -14.39 5.85 16.32
C THR A 194 -14.55 4.96 17.55
N ARG A 195 -15.34 3.89 17.45
CA ARG A 195 -15.49 2.90 18.53
C ARG A 195 -14.20 2.12 18.80
N LEU A 196 -13.45 1.74 17.77
CA LEU A 196 -12.12 1.11 17.90
C LEU A 196 -11.17 2.04 18.66
N LEU A 197 -11.03 3.29 18.20
CA LEU A 197 -10.12 4.27 18.79
C LEU A 197 -10.51 4.63 20.23
N SER A 198 -11.80 4.69 20.53
CA SER A 198 -12.25 4.89 21.91
C SER A 198 -11.87 3.68 22.77
N ARG A 199 -12.18 2.46 22.34
CA ARG A 199 -11.90 1.24 23.13
C ARG A 199 -10.41 0.99 23.36
N LYS A 200 -9.59 1.25 22.34
CA LYS A 200 -8.14 1.00 22.39
C LYS A 200 -7.34 2.07 23.11
N TYR A 201 -7.96 3.16 23.56
CA TYR A 201 -7.30 4.29 24.21
C TYR A 201 -6.20 3.90 25.23
N PRO A 202 -6.43 2.95 26.17
CA PRO A 202 -5.39 2.58 27.14
C PRO A 202 -4.13 1.97 26.52
N ASP A 203 -4.24 1.41 25.32
CA ASP A 203 -3.16 0.74 24.61
C ASP A 203 -2.53 1.62 23.51
N LEU A 204 -3.04 2.84 23.28
CA LEU A 204 -2.57 3.70 22.19
C LEU A 204 -1.32 4.46 22.61
N VAL A 205 -0.32 4.45 21.74
CA VAL A 205 0.78 5.43 21.81
C VAL A 205 0.23 6.76 21.31
N ILE A 206 0.01 7.70 22.21
CA ILE A 206 -0.45 9.05 21.88
C ILE A 206 0.75 9.85 21.38
N PRO A 207 0.76 10.35 20.13
CA PRO A 207 1.84 11.19 19.63
C PRO A 207 1.78 12.58 20.27
N ASP A 208 2.91 13.28 20.34
CA ASP A 208 3.02 14.63 20.93
C ASP A 208 2.02 15.63 20.33
N ALA A 209 1.77 15.53 19.02
CA ALA A 209 0.80 16.35 18.31
C ALA A 209 -0.66 16.17 18.80
N LEU A 210 -0.94 15.13 19.59
CA LEU A 210 -2.23 14.84 20.21
C LEU A 210 -2.14 14.77 21.74
N ALA A 211 -1.08 15.33 22.35
CA ALA A 211 -0.86 15.22 23.80
C ALA A 211 -1.99 15.83 24.63
N ALA A 212 -2.56 16.97 24.18
CA ALA A 212 -3.68 17.61 24.85
C ALA A 212 -4.95 16.75 24.78
N GLU A 213 -5.25 16.23 23.59
CA GLU A 213 -6.41 15.37 23.32
C GLU A 213 -6.31 14.00 23.98
N GLY A 214 -5.10 13.45 24.09
CA GLY A 214 -4.83 12.17 24.71
C GLY A 214 -4.44 12.25 26.19
N SER A 215 -4.63 13.41 26.84
CA SER A 215 -4.30 13.61 28.26
C SER A 215 -5.24 12.84 29.20
N SER A 216 -6.49 12.63 28.79
CA SER A 216 -7.48 11.87 29.54
C SER A 216 -8.46 11.15 28.61
N LYS A 217 -9.10 10.10 29.13
CA LYS A 217 -10.15 9.36 28.41
C LYS A 217 -11.32 10.28 28.00
N ARG A 218 -11.62 11.30 28.82
CA ARG A 218 -12.67 12.28 28.57
C ARG A 218 -12.30 13.19 27.39
N ASP A 219 -11.08 13.70 27.38
CA ASP A 219 -10.61 14.60 26.30
C ASP A 219 -10.43 13.84 25.00
N TRP A 220 -10.00 12.58 25.08
CA TRP A 220 -9.92 11.69 23.92
C TRP A 220 -11.30 11.46 23.30
N ASN A 221 -12.31 11.15 24.11
CA ASN A 221 -13.67 10.98 23.62
C ASN A 221 -14.22 12.29 23.04
N ARG A 222 -13.89 13.46 23.60
CA ARG A 222 -14.27 14.76 23.05
C ARG A 222 -13.64 15.01 21.67
N PHE A 223 -12.36 14.68 21.52
CA PHE A 223 -11.66 14.73 20.24
C PHE A 223 -12.35 13.81 19.21
N LEU A 224 -12.61 12.55 19.58
CA LEU A 224 -13.31 11.59 18.75
C LEU A 224 -14.70 12.08 18.31
N ASP A 225 -15.50 12.63 19.23
CA ASP A 225 -16.83 13.16 18.95
C ASP A 225 -16.79 14.34 17.98
N SER A 226 -15.82 15.25 18.16
CA SER A 226 -15.65 16.40 17.27
C SER A 226 -15.36 15.98 15.82
N HIS A 227 -14.55 14.94 15.65
CA HIS A 227 -14.19 14.38 14.33
C HIS A 227 -15.26 13.44 13.77
N TYR A 228 -16.06 12.81 14.63
CA TYR A 228 -17.21 12.01 14.20
C TYR A 228 -18.26 12.87 13.49
N ARG A 229 -18.45 14.12 13.93
CA ARG A 229 -19.41 15.07 13.32
C ARG A 229 -18.94 15.64 11.98
N ARG A 230 -17.64 15.55 11.67
CA ARG A 230 -17.12 16.00 10.37
C ARG A 230 -17.55 15.06 9.24
N GLY A 231 -17.46 15.56 8.01
CA GLY A 231 -17.62 14.73 6.81
C GLY A 231 -16.47 13.73 6.69
N TRP A 232 -16.79 12.46 6.49
CA TRP A 232 -15.82 11.41 6.16
C TRP A 232 -15.98 11.01 4.69
N ASN A 233 -14.88 10.60 4.07
CA ASN A 233 -14.88 10.18 2.68
C ASN A 233 -14.69 8.67 2.57
N VAL A 234 -15.64 8.01 1.92
CA VAL A 234 -15.48 6.66 1.38
C VAL A 234 -15.80 6.75 -0.10
N ASN A 235 -14.81 6.42 -0.93
CA ASN A 235 -15.01 6.39 -2.37
C ASN A 235 -15.57 5.03 -2.75
N VAL A 236 -16.81 4.99 -3.24
CA VAL A 236 -17.38 3.81 -3.88
C VAL A 236 -17.31 4.04 -5.39
N SER A 237 -16.52 3.22 -6.07
CA SER A 237 -16.32 3.33 -7.52
C SER A 237 -17.54 2.84 -8.31
N ARG A 238 -17.52 3.03 -9.62
CA ARG A 238 -18.47 2.39 -10.53
C ARG A 238 -18.28 0.86 -10.49
N VAL A 239 -19.36 0.14 -10.78
CA VAL A 239 -19.31 -1.31 -10.96
C VAL A 239 -18.47 -1.62 -12.21
N MET A 240 -17.63 -2.64 -12.11
CA MET A 240 -16.83 -3.20 -13.19
C MET A 240 -17.37 -4.59 -13.51
N ASP A 241 -17.34 -4.99 -14.78
CA ASP A 241 -17.96 -6.24 -15.22
C ASP A 241 -17.25 -7.50 -14.68
N ASN A 242 -15.97 -7.39 -14.32
CA ASN A 242 -15.17 -8.49 -13.78
C ASN A 242 -14.04 -8.01 -12.85
N ALA A 243 -13.32 -8.97 -12.28
CA ALA A 243 -12.23 -8.72 -11.33
C ALA A 243 -10.92 -8.21 -11.97
N THR A 244 -10.81 -8.15 -13.31
CA THR A 244 -9.54 -7.86 -14.00
C THR A 244 -8.97 -6.52 -13.58
N HIS A 245 -9.79 -5.47 -13.59
CA HIS A 245 -9.34 -4.13 -13.20
C HIS A 245 -8.90 -4.10 -11.73
N VAL A 246 -9.64 -4.79 -10.85
CA VAL A 246 -9.29 -4.95 -9.43
C VAL A 246 -7.96 -5.68 -9.25
N ALA A 247 -7.76 -6.79 -9.97
CA ALA A 247 -6.55 -7.59 -9.89
C ALA A 247 -5.33 -6.81 -10.38
N VAL A 248 -5.42 -6.15 -11.54
CA VAL A 248 -4.33 -5.31 -12.08
C VAL A 248 -4.00 -4.15 -11.16
N TYR A 249 -5.04 -3.49 -10.62
CA TYR A 249 -4.88 -2.41 -9.64
C TYR A 249 -4.10 -2.93 -8.43
N PHE A 250 -4.57 -3.98 -7.76
CA PHE A 250 -3.92 -4.52 -6.56
C PHE A 250 -2.54 -5.14 -6.81
N GLY A 251 -2.32 -5.80 -7.95
CA GLY A 251 -1.01 -6.35 -8.29
C GLY A 251 0.05 -5.25 -8.36
N SER A 252 -0.34 -4.04 -8.75
CA SER A 252 0.54 -2.88 -8.73
C SER A 252 0.83 -2.37 -7.32
N TYR A 253 -0.11 -2.41 -6.37
CA TYR A 253 0.12 -1.95 -4.98
C TYR A 253 0.79 -2.98 -4.08
N LEU A 254 0.47 -4.26 -4.24
CA LEU A 254 0.94 -5.33 -3.35
C LEU A 254 2.38 -5.77 -3.65
N LYS A 255 2.79 -5.66 -4.92
CA LYS A 255 4.03 -6.25 -5.40
C LYS A 255 5.03 -5.24 -5.94
N LYS A 256 4.61 -4.02 -6.30
CA LYS A 256 5.55 -2.96 -6.73
C LYS A 256 5.86 -2.02 -5.56
N PRO A 257 7.06 -1.42 -5.53
CA PRO A 257 7.39 -0.40 -4.54
C PRO A 257 6.52 0.86 -4.69
N PRO A 258 6.50 1.72 -3.65
CA PRO A 258 5.79 3.02 -3.69
C PRO A 258 6.17 3.89 -4.89
N VAL A 259 7.44 3.81 -5.31
CA VAL A 259 7.97 4.48 -6.50
C VAL A 259 8.32 3.45 -7.59
N PRO A 260 7.45 3.21 -8.59
CA PRO A 260 7.81 2.43 -9.76
C PRO A 260 8.86 3.15 -10.62
N MET A 261 9.73 2.38 -11.30
CA MET A 261 10.76 2.91 -12.19
C MET A 261 10.22 3.86 -13.27
N SER A 262 8.98 3.66 -13.72
CA SER A 262 8.34 4.53 -14.73
C SER A 262 8.05 5.95 -14.26
N ARG A 263 8.08 6.19 -12.94
CA ARG A 263 7.91 7.52 -12.34
C ARG A 263 9.24 8.23 -12.10
N LEU A 264 10.36 7.52 -12.18
CA LEU A 264 11.70 8.10 -12.10
C LEU A 264 12.07 8.62 -13.48
N GLU A 265 12.12 9.95 -13.63
CA GLU A 265 12.50 10.57 -14.91
C GLU A 265 13.97 10.91 -14.99
N HIS A 266 14.55 11.39 -13.88
CA HIS A 266 15.94 11.79 -13.85
C HIS A 266 16.63 11.24 -12.62
N TYR A 267 17.66 10.43 -12.89
CA TYR A 267 18.72 10.12 -11.96
C TYR A 267 19.99 9.96 -12.80
N ALA A 268 20.56 11.10 -13.22
CA ALA A 268 21.79 11.16 -14.00
C ALA A 268 23.05 11.22 -13.11
N GLY A 269 23.00 10.55 -11.95
CA GLY A 269 24.11 10.59 -10.98
C GLY A 269 24.27 11.94 -10.28
N GLN A 270 23.23 12.77 -10.24
CA GLN A 270 23.17 14.02 -9.47
C GLN A 270 22.36 13.81 -8.18
N ASP A 271 22.41 14.78 -7.27
CA ASP A 271 21.79 14.69 -5.95
C ASP A 271 20.26 14.83 -5.97
N GLU A 272 19.70 15.26 -7.11
CA GLU A 272 18.27 15.46 -7.32
C GLU A 272 17.62 14.25 -7.98
N ILE A 273 16.48 13.83 -7.44
CA ILE A 273 15.63 12.75 -7.91
C ILE A 273 14.30 13.35 -8.37
N GLY A 274 13.99 13.15 -9.66
CA GLY A 274 12.73 13.60 -10.27
C GLY A 274 11.66 12.50 -10.26
N LEU A 275 10.52 12.78 -9.63
CA LEU A 275 9.33 11.93 -9.61
C LEU A 275 8.16 12.55 -10.35
N ARG A 276 7.64 11.82 -11.33
CA ARG A 276 6.41 12.19 -12.03
C ARG A 276 5.18 11.56 -11.39
N TYR A 277 4.08 12.29 -11.26
CA TYR A 277 2.82 11.76 -10.76
C TYR A 277 1.58 12.47 -11.31
N ASN A 278 0.45 11.76 -11.33
CA ASN A 278 -0.83 12.33 -11.72
C ASN A 278 -1.57 12.89 -10.50
N SER A 279 -1.65 14.21 -10.41
CA SER A 279 -2.27 14.94 -9.30
C SER A 279 -3.79 14.80 -9.28
N HIS A 280 -4.34 14.39 -8.14
CA HIS A 280 -5.79 14.32 -7.97
C HIS A 280 -6.45 15.71 -7.91
N ARG A 281 -5.69 16.72 -7.47
CA ARG A 281 -6.16 18.10 -7.28
C ARG A 281 -6.28 18.83 -8.61
N THR A 282 -5.26 18.74 -9.45
CA THR A 282 -5.20 19.47 -10.73
C THR A 282 -5.64 18.61 -11.92
N LYS A 283 -5.73 17.28 -11.75
CA LYS A 283 -5.99 16.31 -12.83
C LYS A 283 -4.94 16.34 -13.94
N ARG A 284 -3.74 16.83 -13.64
CA ARG A 284 -2.60 16.93 -14.56
C ARG A 284 -1.42 16.11 -14.04
N GLU A 285 -0.52 15.81 -14.95
CA GLU A 285 0.80 15.29 -14.62
C GLU A 285 1.62 16.41 -13.98
N GLU A 286 2.20 16.12 -12.83
CA GLU A 286 3.03 17.02 -12.02
C GLU A 286 4.37 16.35 -11.73
N TYR A 287 5.35 17.18 -11.40
CA TYR A 287 6.73 16.78 -11.16
C TYR A 287 7.14 17.20 -9.76
N LEU A 288 7.74 16.27 -9.02
CA LEU A 288 8.34 16.49 -7.72
C LEU A 288 9.84 16.26 -7.84
N VAL A 289 10.63 17.27 -7.51
CA VAL A 289 12.09 17.16 -7.40
C VAL A 289 12.43 17.19 -5.93
N MET A 290 13.28 16.25 -5.52
CA MET A 290 13.75 16.14 -4.14
C MET A 290 15.21 15.74 -4.14
N SER A 291 15.93 16.09 -3.09
CA SER A 291 17.25 15.54 -2.82
C SER A 291 17.16 14.03 -2.54
N GLY A 292 18.24 13.29 -2.73
CA GLY A 292 18.22 11.88 -2.36
C GLY A 292 18.14 11.60 -0.86
N ASP A 293 18.38 12.59 0.02
CA ASP A 293 18.12 12.45 1.46
C ASP A 293 16.60 12.58 1.77
N GLU A 294 15.84 13.27 0.92
CA GLU A 294 14.38 13.40 1.02
C GLU A 294 13.62 12.21 0.41
N PHE A 295 14.25 11.47 -0.53
CA PHE A 295 13.69 10.29 -1.20
C PHE A 295 13.73 9.00 -0.36
#